data_AF-X1Q9S0-F1
#
_entry.id   AF-X1Q9S0-F1
#
_cell.length_a   1.000
_cell.length_b   1.000
_cell.length_c   1.000
_cell.angle_alpha   90.00
_cell.angle_beta   90.00
_cell.angle_gamma   90.00
#
_symmetry.space_group_name_H-M   'P 1'
#
loop_
_entity.id
_entity.type
_entity.pdbx_description
1 polymer ?
#
loop_
_entity_poly.entity_id
_entity_poly.type
_entity_poly.pdbx_seq_one_letter_code
_entity_poly.pdbx_strand_id
1 'polypeptide(L)'
;MEHISEEAYKAGLDLIEMKREQATRGPIWDALRTEDPIFFNGVGHGNDTTFTSDIDDEVQWVFRTTDCDILAERVTYLLSCLTGRELGPAIVAAGGRAYGGYEVTWRWIAEIIGQDPYDDYYAEGFWKSSA
;
A
#
# COMPACT_ATOMS: atom_id res chain seq x y z
N MET A 1 -7.12 6.82 6.25
CA MET A 1 -6.04 7.48 5.47
C MET A 1 -6.35 8.94 5.14
N GLU A 2 -7.45 9.53 5.63
CA GLU A 2 -7.83 10.92 5.33
C GLU A 2 -6.68 11.91 5.59
N HIS A 3 -5.97 11.76 6.71
CA HIS A 3 -4.77 12.52 7.03
C HIS A 3 -3.63 12.43 6.01
N ILE A 4 -3.37 11.26 5.41
CA ILE A 4 -2.33 11.10 4.38
C ILE A 4 -2.72 11.87 3.11
N SER A 5 -3.99 11.76 2.71
CA SER A 5 -4.53 12.45 1.55
C SER A 5 -4.50 13.97 1.76
N GLU A 6 -4.85 14.45 2.95
CA GLU A 6 -4.75 15.86 3.32
C GLU A 6 -3.31 16.41 3.23
N GLU A 7 -2.33 15.68 3.77
CA GLU A 7 -0.92 16.10 3.69
C GLU A 7 -0.41 16.11 2.25
N ALA A 8 -0.82 15.15 1.42
CA ALA A 8 -0.51 15.14 0.00
C ALA A 8 -1.06 16.37 -0.72
N TYR A 9 -2.33 16.73 -0.46
CA TYR A 9 -2.93 17.94 -1.03
C TYR A 9 -2.25 19.22 -0.55
N LYS A 10 -1.90 19.32 0.75
CA LYS A 10 -1.16 20.48 1.29
C LYS A 10 0.22 20.61 0.65
N ALA A 11 0.86 19.49 0.32
CA ALA A 11 2.12 19.46 -0.40
C ALA A 11 1.99 19.75 -1.91
N GLY A 12 0.76 19.92 -2.43
CA GLY A 12 0.50 20.18 -3.85
C GLY A 12 0.71 18.96 -4.75
N LEU A 13 0.55 17.75 -4.20
CA LEU A 13 0.66 16.50 -4.96
C LEU A 13 -0.69 16.14 -5.59
N ASP A 14 -0.64 15.71 -6.85
CA ASP A 14 -1.78 15.07 -7.52
C ASP A 14 -1.97 13.66 -6.96
N LEU A 15 -3.18 13.37 -6.47
CA LEU A 15 -3.50 12.14 -5.75
C LEU A 15 -4.68 11.42 -6.40
N ILE A 16 -4.52 10.12 -6.63
CA ILE A 16 -5.60 9.20 -6.98
C ILE A 16 -5.88 8.34 -5.75
N GLU A 17 -6.97 8.64 -5.06
CA GLU A 17 -7.37 7.90 -3.88
C GLU A 17 -8.36 6.78 -4.26
N MET A 18 -7.99 5.54 -4.00
CA MET A 18 -8.82 4.36 -4.30
C MET A 18 -9.22 3.68 -2.99
N LYS A 19 -10.52 3.54 -2.74
CA LYS A 19 -11.07 2.93 -1.52
C LYS A 19 -12.04 1.80 -1.86
N ARG A 20 -12.17 0.84 -0.96
CA ARG A 20 -13.19 -0.23 -0.99
C ARG A 20 -13.23 -0.93 -2.37
N GLU A 21 -14.34 -0.80 -3.10
CA GLU A 21 -14.58 -1.47 -4.37
C GLU A 21 -13.57 -1.06 -5.46
N GLN A 22 -12.98 0.14 -5.34
CA GLN A 22 -11.92 0.63 -6.22
C GLN A 22 -10.54 0.10 -5.84
N ALA A 23 -10.34 -0.35 -4.60
CA ALA A 23 -9.06 -0.87 -4.12
C ALA A 23 -8.88 -2.36 -4.50
N THR A 24 -9.29 -2.71 -5.72
CA THR A 24 -9.23 -4.05 -6.29
C THR A 24 -8.34 -4.08 -7.53
N ARG A 25 -7.91 -5.28 -7.97
CA ARG A 25 -6.91 -5.43 -9.04
C ARG A 25 -7.26 -4.64 -10.30
N GLY A 26 -8.45 -4.81 -10.85
CA GLY A 26 -8.85 -4.21 -12.13
C GLY A 26 -8.72 -2.68 -12.12
N PRO A 27 -9.46 -1.98 -11.25
CA PRO A 27 -9.36 -0.53 -11.12
C PRO A 27 -7.94 -0.03 -10.82
N ILE A 28 -7.19 -0.72 -9.94
CA ILE A 28 -5.80 -0.33 -9.63
C ILE A 28 -4.91 -0.44 -10.88
N TRP A 29 -5.01 -1.56 -11.60
CA TRP A 29 -4.21 -1.77 -12.81
C TRP A 29 -4.59 -0.79 -13.93
N ASP A 30 -5.86 -0.45 -14.04
CA ASP A 30 -6.32 0.55 -15.00
C ASP A 30 -5.76 1.93 -14.64
N ALA A 31 -5.86 2.36 -13.37
CA ALA A 31 -5.28 3.63 -12.91
C ALA A 31 -3.76 3.69 -13.10
N LEU A 32 -3.04 2.58 -12.84
CA LEU A 32 -1.59 2.52 -13.06
C LEU A 32 -1.22 2.71 -14.54
N ARG A 33 -2.07 2.26 -15.46
CA ARG A 33 -1.85 2.40 -16.91
C ARG A 33 -2.26 3.76 -17.45
N THR A 34 -3.37 4.32 -16.96
CA THR A 34 -3.93 5.56 -17.51
C THR A 34 -3.26 6.79 -16.93
N GLU A 35 -3.06 6.80 -15.62
CA GLU A 35 -2.56 7.98 -14.90
C GLU A 35 -1.03 7.95 -14.72
N ASP A 36 -0.40 6.78 -14.93
CA ASP A 36 1.04 6.55 -14.83
C ASP A 36 1.71 7.19 -13.58
N PRO A 37 1.19 6.91 -12.36
CA PRO A 37 1.70 7.57 -11.17
C PRO A 37 3.12 7.09 -10.83
N ILE A 38 4.02 8.02 -10.52
CA ILE A 38 5.39 7.69 -10.11
C ILE A 38 5.47 6.99 -8.74
N PHE A 39 4.45 7.17 -7.89
CA PHE A 39 4.37 6.60 -6.55
C PHE A 39 3.08 5.83 -6.35
N PHE A 40 3.20 4.59 -5.87
CA PHE A 40 2.08 3.76 -5.45
C PHE A 40 2.21 3.44 -3.97
N ASN A 41 1.16 3.75 -3.20
CA ASN A 41 1.03 3.38 -1.79
C ASN A 41 -0.15 2.41 -1.63
N GLY A 42 0.14 1.19 -1.20
CA GLY A 42 -0.86 0.16 -0.93
C GLY A 42 -0.94 -0.15 0.57
N VAL A 43 -2.16 -0.20 1.10
CA VAL A 43 -2.45 -0.65 2.47
C VAL A 43 -3.35 -1.87 2.40
N GLY A 44 -3.01 -2.93 3.11
CA GLY A 44 -3.84 -4.13 3.19
C GLY A 44 -3.06 -5.39 3.47
N HIS A 45 -3.64 -6.52 3.10
CA HIS A 45 -3.10 -7.84 3.34
C HIS A 45 -2.08 -8.27 2.28
N GLY A 46 -1.32 -9.29 2.62
CA GLY A 46 -0.28 -9.83 1.78
C GLY A 46 0.52 -10.92 2.47
N ASN A 47 1.37 -11.56 1.68
CA ASN A 47 2.32 -12.57 2.10
C ASN A 47 3.65 -12.36 1.36
N ASP A 48 4.57 -13.31 1.45
CA ASP A 48 5.90 -13.21 0.85
C ASP A 48 5.84 -12.84 -0.65
N THR A 49 4.86 -13.37 -1.39
CA THR A 49 4.79 -13.27 -2.86
C THR A 49 3.64 -12.41 -3.40
N THR A 50 2.71 -11.98 -2.54
CA THR A 50 1.40 -11.47 -2.97
C THR A 50 0.95 -10.28 -2.14
N PHE A 51 0.36 -9.28 -2.81
CA PHE A 51 -0.38 -8.19 -2.17
C PHE A 51 -1.85 -8.26 -2.61
N THR A 52 -2.78 -8.23 -1.65
CA THR A 52 -4.22 -8.44 -1.90
C THR A 52 -5.08 -7.21 -1.61
N SER A 53 -4.52 -6.10 -1.11
CA SER A 53 -5.32 -4.98 -0.59
C SER A 53 -6.21 -5.46 0.57
N ASP A 54 -7.40 -4.88 0.76
CA ASP A 54 -8.40 -5.28 1.76
C ASP A 54 -9.36 -6.37 1.24
N ILE A 55 -8.91 -7.19 0.27
CA ILE A 55 -9.73 -8.26 -0.29
C ILE A 55 -9.66 -9.48 0.65
N ASP A 56 -10.80 -9.86 1.21
CA ASP A 56 -10.97 -11.01 2.15
C ASP A 56 -10.98 -12.39 1.44
N ASP A 57 -10.51 -12.43 0.19
CA ASP A 57 -10.40 -13.63 -0.63
C ASP A 57 -8.94 -13.80 -1.06
N GLU A 58 -8.24 -14.76 -0.44
CA GLU A 58 -6.83 -15.09 -0.72
C GLU A 58 -6.60 -15.55 -2.18
N VAL A 59 -7.66 -15.90 -2.91
CA VAL A 59 -7.59 -16.23 -4.35
C VAL A 59 -7.51 -14.96 -5.21
N GLN A 60 -7.82 -13.79 -4.66
CA GLN A 60 -7.73 -12.51 -5.35
C GLN A 60 -6.50 -11.72 -4.90
N TRP A 61 -5.71 -11.28 -5.86
CA TRP A 61 -4.51 -10.48 -5.63
C TRP A 61 -4.52 -9.22 -6.48
N VAL A 62 -3.90 -8.16 -5.96
CA VAL A 62 -3.57 -6.97 -6.75
C VAL A 62 -2.24 -7.19 -7.46
N PHE A 63 -1.21 -7.64 -6.72
CA PHE A 63 0.11 -7.96 -7.29
C PHE A 63 0.63 -9.30 -6.81
N ARG A 64 1.40 -9.95 -7.68
CA ARG A 64 2.21 -11.13 -7.38
C ARG A 64 3.60 -10.94 -7.94
N THR A 65 4.56 -11.70 -7.44
CA THR A 65 5.93 -11.77 -7.97
C THR A 65 5.99 -12.04 -9.48
N THR A 66 4.95 -12.67 -10.06
CA THR A 66 4.85 -12.94 -11.51
C THR A 66 4.34 -11.77 -12.35
N ASP A 67 3.79 -10.74 -11.74
CA ASP A 67 3.00 -9.68 -12.39
C ASP A 67 3.53 -8.28 -12.05
N CYS A 68 4.85 -8.14 -11.86
CA CYS A 68 5.47 -6.93 -11.32
C CYS A 68 5.84 -5.86 -12.38
N ASP A 69 5.76 -6.20 -13.67
CA ASP A 69 6.07 -5.31 -14.80
C ASP A 69 5.22 -4.04 -14.80
N ILE A 70 3.98 -4.13 -14.34
CA ILE A 70 3.08 -2.98 -14.20
C ILE A 70 3.60 -1.91 -13.22
N LEU A 71 4.54 -2.27 -12.34
CA LEU A 71 5.17 -1.38 -11.35
C LEU A 71 6.55 -0.88 -11.79
N ALA A 72 7.00 -1.18 -13.02
CA ALA A 72 8.25 -0.65 -13.55
C ALA A 72 8.26 0.89 -13.53
N GLU A 73 9.44 1.48 -13.32
CA GLU A 73 9.67 2.93 -13.22
C GLU A 73 8.92 3.66 -12.08
N ARG A 74 8.31 2.92 -11.16
CA ARG A 74 7.57 3.48 -10.01
C ARG A 74 8.28 3.23 -8.68
N VAL A 75 8.02 4.09 -7.71
CA VAL A 75 8.31 3.84 -6.30
C VAL A 75 7.08 3.17 -5.69
N THR A 76 7.26 2.00 -5.08
CA THR A 76 6.16 1.24 -4.49
C THR A 76 6.35 1.13 -2.99
N TYR A 77 5.35 1.53 -2.21
CA TYR A 77 5.29 1.30 -0.77
C TYR A 77 4.07 0.44 -0.42
N LEU A 78 4.30 -0.68 0.25
CA LEU A 78 3.23 -1.56 0.73
C LEU A 78 3.27 -1.67 2.25
N LEU A 79 2.26 -1.09 2.89
CA LEU A 79 1.94 -1.37 4.28
C LEU A 79 1.18 -2.71 4.35
N SER A 80 1.94 -3.80 4.17
CA SER A 80 1.42 -5.16 4.03
C SER A 80 2.43 -6.19 4.51
N CYS A 81 1.93 -7.21 5.23
CA CYS A 81 2.74 -8.25 5.84
C CYS A 81 3.62 -8.97 4.82
N LEU A 82 4.90 -9.18 5.17
CA LEU A 82 5.84 -10.07 4.48
C LEU A 82 6.21 -9.73 3.03
N THR A 83 5.50 -8.78 2.42
CA THR A 83 5.72 -8.37 1.02
C THR A 83 7.15 -7.90 0.73
N GLY A 84 7.92 -7.50 1.75
CA GLY A 84 9.33 -7.15 1.59
C GLY A 84 10.27 -8.33 1.32
N ARG A 85 9.84 -9.58 1.53
CA ARG A 85 10.70 -10.77 1.39
C ARG A 85 10.90 -11.21 -0.05
N GLU A 86 9.82 -11.32 -0.83
CA GLU A 86 9.92 -11.78 -2.22
C GLU A 86 9.24 -10.83 -3.21
N LEU A 87 8.04 -10.31 -2.89
CA LEU A 87 7.32 -9.38 -3.76
C LEU A 87 8.10 -8.09 -4.00
N GLY A 88 8.66 -7.47 -2.96
CA GLY A 88 9.48 -6.26 -3.07
C GLY A 88 10.69 -6.44 -3.99
N PRO A 89 11.55 -7.45 -3.75
CA PRO A 89 12.65 -7.79 -4.65
C PRO A 89 12.19 -8.07 -6.09
N ALA A 90 11.05 -8.75 -6.29
CA ALA A 90 10.50 -8.99 -7.63
C ALA A 90 10.07 -7.69 -8.34
N ILE A 91 9.50 -6.73 -7.63
CA ILE A 91 9.16 -5.40 -8.16
C ILE A 91 10.42 -4.66 -8.61
N VAL A 92 11.46 -4.63 -7.78
CA VAL A 92 12.74 -4.00 -8.14
C VAL A 92 13.38 -4.70 -9.33
N ALA A 93 13.38 -6.04 -9.35
CA ALA A 93 13.91 -6.83 -10.46
C ALA A 93 13.15 -6.60 -11.78
N ALA A 94 11.85 -6.29 -11.70
CA ALA A 94 11.01 -5.94 -12.85
C ALA A 94 11.19 -4.48 -13.34
N GLY A 95 12.06 -3.69 -12.70
CA GLY A 95 12.36 -2.32 -13.09
C GLY A 95 11.70 -1.25 -12.21
N GLY A 96 11.13 -1.60 -11.06
CA GLY A 96 10.67 -0.62 -10.08
C GLY A 96 11.84 0.23 -9.54
N ARG A 97 11.62 1.54 -9.38
CA ARG A 97 12.66 2.48 -8.91
C ARG A 97 13.11 2.19 -7.48
N ALA A 98 12.15 1.88 -6.63
CA ALA A 98 12.37 1.55 -5.23
C ALA A 98 11.15 0.82 -4.67
N TYR A 99 11.39 0.02 -3.64
CA TYR A 99 10.35 -0.65 -2.89
C TYR A 99 10.53 -0.41 -1.38
N GLY A 100 9.43 -0.13 -0.69
CA GLY A 100 9.37 -0.12 0.77
C GLY A 100 8.23 -1.01 1.27
N GLY A 101 8.51 -1.82 2.28
CA GLY A 101 7.53 -2.76 2.84
C GLY A 101 8.12 -3.52 4.02
N TYR A 102 7.48 -4.63 4.40
CA TYR A 102 7.79 -5.32 5.65
C TYR A 102 8.24 -6.75 5.41
N GLU A 103 9.35 -7.15 6.05
CA GLU A 103 9.85 -8.54 6.07
C GLU A 103 9.28 -9.37 7.22
N VAL A 104 8.44 -8.76 8.05
CA VAL A 104 7.83 -9.39 9.23
C VAL A 104 6.32 -9.25 9.14
N THR A 105 5.62 -10.17 9.80
CA THR A 105 4.20 -9.98 10.06
C THR A 105 4.05 -8.82 11.03
N TRP A 106 3.11 -7.94 10.73
CA TRP A 106 2.74 -6.84 11.60
C TRP A 106 1.23 -6.89 11.82
N ARG A 107 0.77 -6.37 12.96
CA ARG A 107 -0.66 -6.34 13.31
C ARG A 107 -1.02 -4.93 13.68
N TRP A 108 -2.12 -4.43 13.12
CA TRP A 108 -2.78 -3.24 13.63
C TRP A 108 -3.53 -3.60 14.91
N ILE A 109 -3.34 -2.80 15.94
CA ILE A 109 -4.12 -2.85 17.18
C ILE A 109 -4.80 -1.50 17.30
N ALA A 110 -6.13 -1.51 17.39
CA ALA A 110 -6.94 -0.32 17.65
C ALA A 110 -7.73 -0.56 18.93
N GLU A 111 -7.93 0.49 19.73
CA GLU A 111 -8.77 0.45 20.91
C GLU A 111 -10.24 0.41 20.49
N ILE A 112 -10.60 1.26 19.52
CA ILE A 112 -11.93 1.32 18.92
C ILE A 112 -11.81 1.24 17.40
N ILE A 113 -12.27 0.13 16.82
CA ILE A 113 -12.26 -0.06 15.36
C ILE A 113 -13.14 1.01 14.71
N GLY A 114 -12.57 1.77 13.79
CA GLY A 114 -13.25 2.83 13.04
C GLY A 114 -13.14 4.23 13.65
N GLN A 115 -12.50 4.38 14.82
CA GLN A 115 -12.09 5.68 15.33
C GLN A 115 -10.95 6.26 14.48
N ASP A 116 -10.82 7.58 14.48
CA ASP A 116 -9.65 8.24 13.90
C ASP A 116 -8.37 7.78 14.63
N PRO A 117 -7.34 7.29 13.92
CA PRO A 117 -6.07 6.91 14.55
C PRO A 117 -5.36 8.06 15.29
N TYR A 118 -5.70 9.33 15.05
CA TYR A 118 -5.20 10.45 15.86
C TYR A 118 -5.79 10.50 17.26
N ASP A 119 -6.92 9.85 17.47
CA ASP A 119 -7.60 9.73 18.76
C ASP A 119 -7.44 8.34 19.41
N ASP A 120 -6.76 7.40 18.75
CA ASP A 120 -6.57 6.02 19.24
C ASP A 120 -5.29 5.88 20.09
N TYR A 121 -5.44 5.37 21.32
CA TYR A 121 -4.34 5.19 22.25
C TYR A 121 -3.23 4.25 21.73
N TYR A 122 -3.54 3.20 20.98
CA TYR A 122 -2.53 2.30 20.43
C TYR A 122 -1.81 2.91 19.22
N ALA A 123 -2.46 3.80 18.48
CA ALA A 123 -1.82 4.57 17.42
C ALA A 123 -0.90 5.69 17.97
N GLU A 124 -0.99 5.99 19.28
CA GLU A 124 -0.21 7.02 19.97
C GLU A 124 1.32 6.83 19.90
N GLY A 125 1.82 5.63 19.62
CA GLY A 125 3.27 5.47 19.38
C GLY A 125 3.71 6.06 18.03
N PHE A 126 2.82 5.98 17.04
CA PHE A 126 3.20 6.03 15.63
C PHE A 126 3.36 7.47 15.11
N TRP A 127 2.41 8.34 15.40
CA TRP A 127 2.39 9.73 14.91
C TRP A 127 3.15 10.77 15.78
N LYS A 128 3.59 10.45 17.00
CA LYS A 128 4.46 11.28 17.87
C LYS A 128 5.92 10.99 17.60
N SER A 129 6.25 9.78 17.16
CA SER A 129 7.61 9.42 16.77
C SER A 129 8.01 10.00 15.40
N SER A 130 7.04 10.50 14.63
CA SER A 130 7.26 11.21 13.37
C SER A 130 7.41 12.74 13.50
N ALA A 131 7.41 13.29 14.72
CA ALA A 131 7.55 14.72 15.01
C ALA A 131 8.94 15.10 15.53
#